data_AF-N6YD65-F1
#
_entry.id   AF-N6YD65-F1
#
_cell.length_a   1.000
_cell.length_b   1.000
_cell.length_c   1.000
_cell.angle_alpha   90.00
_cell.angle_beta   90.00
_cell.angle_gamma   90.00
#
_symmetry.space_group_name_H-M   'P 1'
#
loop_
_entity.id
_entity.type
_entity.pdbx_description
1 polymer ?
#
loop_
_entity_poly.entity_id
_entity_poly.type
_entity_poly.pdbx_seq_one_letter_code
_entity_poly.pdbx_strand_id
1 'polypeptide(L)'
;MKTIIVIALALALPAHAQTAEEMRREIEAEYDRLKAEQKPAAAERDLVEEARENARRIRAEVDMTPCGARGVAYVMSQAPVRAQLRAPSTARFPSSPVAANFIGNCRWYIIGEVDAQNAFGAMLRTQYTATMEYHKETDRWSAHEVEVMPVR
;
A
#
# COMPACT_ATOMS: atom_id res chain seq x y z
N MET A 1 38.47 -71.57 -39.29
CA MET A 1 39.55 -70.64 -39.70
C MET A 1 38.87 -69.43 -40.35
N LYS A 2 38.95 -68.24 -39.71
CA LYS A 2 39.64 -67.02 -40.21
C LYS A 2 38.91 -66.36 -41.41
N THR A 3 38.54 -65.08 -41.50
CA THR A 3 38.80 -63.83 -40.76
C THR A 3 37.93 -62.71 -41.42
N ILE A 4 37.75 -61.58 -40.72
CA ILE A 4 37.67 -60.18 -41.21
C ILE A 4 36.31 -59.46 -41.12
N ILE A 5 36.34 -58.50 -40.20
CA ILE A 5 35.51 -57.31 -39.99
C ILE A 5 35.52 -56.40 -41.22
N VAL A 6 34.36 -55.95 -41.68
CA VAL A 6 34.26 -54.68 -42.44
C VAL A 6 33.24 -53.79 -41.75
N ILE A 7 33.77 -52.66 -41.28
CA ILE A 7 33.10 -51.51 -40.69
C ILE A 7 32.18 -50.89 -41.74
N ALA A 8 30.88 -50.84 -41.48
CA ALA A 8 29.96 -49.92 -42.15
C ALA A 8 29.64 -48.79 -41.18
N LEU A 9 30.38 -47.71 -41.35
CA LEU A 9 30.08 -46.37 -40.85
C LEU A 9 28.71 -45.94 -41.42
N ALA A 10 27.67 -46.01 -40.61
CA ALA A 10 26.39 -45.35 -40.88
C ALA A 10 26.14 -44.35 -39.76
N LEU A 11 26.33 -43.08 -40.12
CA LEU A 11 26.01 -41.89 -39.36
C LEU A 11 24.57 -41.98 -38.83
N ALA A 12 24.39 -41.93 -37.51
CA ALA A 12 23.12 -41.56 -36.90
C ALA A 12 23.39 -40.44 -35.88
N LEU A 13 23.48 -39.22 -36.41
CA LEU A 13 23.27 -37.99 -35.65
C LEU A 13 21.84 -38.00 -35.04
N PRO A 14 21.62 -37.30 -33.92
CA PRO A 14 20.80 -37.83 -32.83
C PRO A 14 19.30 -37.52 -32.99
N ALA A 15 18.49 -38.46 -32.50
CA ALA A 15 17.03 -38.36 -32.31
C ALA A 15 16.60 -37.35 -31.21
N HIS A 16 17.30 -36.22 -31.07
CA HIS A 16 17.09 -35.21 -30.01
C HIS A 16 16.66 -33.83 -30.55
N ALA A 17 16.70 -33.61 -31.87
CA ALA A 17 16.24 -32.36 -32.46
C ALA A 17 14.71 -32.29 -32.55
N GLN A 18 14.05 -33.45 -32.77
CA GLN A 18 12.59 -33.54 -32.86
C GLN A 18 11.92 -33.27 -31.50
N THR A 19 12.53 -33.71 -30.39
CA THR A 19 11.98 -33.55 -29.03
C THR A 19 12.05 -32.10 -28.52
N ALA A 20 13.05 -31.32 -28.94
CA ALA A 20 13.19 -29.94 -28.50
C ALA A 20 12.19 -28.98 -29.17
N GLU A 21 11.86 -29.23 -30.43
CA GLU A 21 10.84 -28.44 -31.15
C GLU A 21 9.42 -28.81 -30.70
N GLU A 22 9.15 -30.09 -30.46
CA GLU A 22 7.89 -30.57 -29.90
C GLU A 22 7.65 -30.01 -28.49
N MET A 23 8.64 -30.09 -27.60
CA MET A 23 8.55 -29.54 -26.26
C MET A 23 8.31 -28.02 -26.26
N ARG A 24 8.92 -27.28 -27.21
CA ARG A 24 8.67 -25.83 -27.37
C ARG A 24 7.22 -25.56 -27.79
N ARG A 25 6.67 -26.35 -28.71
CA ARG A 25 5.28 -26.23 -29.15
C ARG A 25 4.29 -26.57 -28.04
N GLU A 26 4.59 -27.56 -27.22
CA GLU A 26 3.77 -27.91 -26.05
C GLU A 26 3.80 -26.81 -24.99
N ILE A 27 4.99 -26.27 -24.69
CA ILE A 27 5.13 -25.15 -23.74
C ILE A 27 4.42 -23.90 -24.27
N GLU A 28 4.52 -23.61 -25.56
CA GLU A 28 3.84 -22.46 -26.19
C GLU A 28 2.31 -22.64 -26.19
N ALA A 29 1.82 -23.84 -26.52
CA ALA A 29 0.40 -24.17 -26.46
C ALA A 29 -0.16 -24.10 -25.04
N GLU A 30 0.59 -24.59 -24.05
CA GLU A 30 0.23 -24.51 -22.64
C GLU A 30 0.26 -23.07 -22.14
N TYR A 31 1.27 -22.29 -22.53
CA TYR A 31 1.35 -20.86 -22.23
C TYR A 31 0.15 -20.10 -22.79
N ASP A 32 -0.27 -20.37 -24.02
CA ASP A 32 -1.43 -19.73 -24.64
C ASP A 32 -2.75 -20.13 -23.95
N ARG A 33 -2.89 -21.39 -23.53
CA ARG A 33 -4.04 -21.85 -22.73
C ARG A 33 -4.12 -21.15 -21.39
N LEU A 34 -3.01 -21.16 -20.64
CA LEU A 34 -2.92 -20.49 -19.35
C LEU A 34 -3.19 -18.99 -19.49
N LYS A 35 -2.69 -18.36 -20.55
CA LYS A 35 -2.94 -16.94 -20.85
C LYS A 35 -4.40 -16.67 -21.23
N ALA A 36 -5.06 -17.58 -21.93
CA ALA A 36 -6.47 -17.47 -22.27
C ALA A 36 -7.37 -17.66 -21.03
N GLU A 37 -7.00 -18.59 -20.14
CA GLU A 37 -7.69 -18.83 -18.86
C GLU A 37 -7.50 -17.68 -17.87
N GLN A 38 -6.29 -17.10 -17.81
CA GLN A 38 -6.00 -15.92 -16.99
C GLN A 38 -6.53 -14.61 -17.60
N LYS A 39 -7.03 -14.63 -18.83
CA LYS A 39 -7.58 -13.42 -19.43
C LYS A 39 -8.82 -13.02 -18.63
N PRO A 40 -8.84 -11.82 -18.01
CA PRO A 40 -9.98 -11.42 -17.20
C PRO A 40 -11.24 -11.43 -18.06
N ALA A 41 -12.32 -11.97 -17.49
CA ALA A 41 -13.61 -11.99 -18.15
C ALA A 41 -14.04 -10.56 -18.52
N ALA A 42 -14.90 -10.40 -19.53
CA ALA A 42 -15.37 -9.08 -19.94
C ALA A 42 -15.92 -8.26 -18.75
N ALA A 43 -16.70 -8.90 -17.88
CA ALA A 43 -17.21 -8.30 -16.66
C ALA A 43 -16.12 -7.80 -15.71
N GLU A 44 -15.03 -8.55 -15.52
CA GLU A 44 -13.91 -8.12 -14.66
C GLU A 44 -13.18 -6.91 -15.26
N ARG A 45 -13.02 -6.89 -16.60
CA ARG A 45 -12.44 -5.74 -17.30
C ARG A 45 -13.30 -4.48 -17.15
N ASP A 46 -14.61 -4.64 -17.26
CA ASP A 46 -15.56 -3.53 -17.13
C ASP A 46 -15.54 -2.96 -15.70
N LEU A 47 -15.50 -3.83 -14.68
CA LEU A 47 -15.33 -3.42 -13.28
C LEU A 47 -14.01 -2.68 -13.04
N VAL A 48 -12.92 -3.15 -13.66
CA VAL A 48 -11.61 -2.49 -13.55
C VAL A 48 -11.64 -1.11 -14.21
N GLU A 49 -12.28 -0.97 -15.37
CA GLU A 49 -12.38 0.33 -16.04
C GLU A 49 -13.28 1.29 -15.25
N GLU A 50 -14.41 0.82 -14.74
CA GLU A 50 -15.27 1.61 -13.86
C GLU A 50 -14.51 2.07 -12.60
N ALA A 51 -13.75 1.17 -11.96
CA ALA A 51 -12.92 1.52 -10.81
C ALA A 51 -11.86 2.59 -11.16
N ARG A 52 -11.26 2.51 -12.35
CA ARG A 52 -10.30 3.52 -12.83
C ARG A 52 -10.97 4.87 -13.08
N GLU A 53 -12.14 4.89 -13.70
CA GLU A 53 -12.90 6.11 -13.95
C GLU A 53 -13.35 6.75 -12.63
N ASN A 54 -13.87 5.95 -11.70
CA ASN A 54 -14.22 6.40 -10.36
C ASN A 54 -13.00 6.98 -9.63
N ALA A 55 -11.84 6.33 -9.68
CA ALA A 55 -10.60 6.84 -9.09
C ALA A 55 -10.14 8.16 -9.75
N ARG A 56 -10.26 8.29 -11.08
CA ARG A 56 -9.96 9.54 -11.80
C ARG A 56 -10.88 10.67 -11.34
N ARG A 57 -12.19 10.40 -11.22
CA ARG A 57 -13.18 11.38 -10.75
C ARG A 57 -12.89 11.85 -9.33
N ILE A 58 -12.70 10.91 -8.40
CA ILE A 58 -12.36 11.22 -7.00
C ILE A 58 -11.10 12.08 -6.94
N ARG A 59 -10.05 11.72 -7.69
CA ARG A 59 -8.81 12.49 -7.71
C ARG A 59 -9.00 13.91 -8.27
N ALA A 60 -9.87 14.09 -9.25
CA ALA A 60 -10.15 15.40 -9.83
C ALA A 60 -10.96 16.31 -8.89
N GLU A 61 -11.75 15.73 -7.99
CA GLU A 61 -12.56 16.46 -7.00
C GLU A 61 -11.77 16.92 -5.78
N VAL A 62 -10.64 16.26 -5.47
CA VAL A 62 -9.79 16.64 -4.34
C VAL A 62 -9.07 17.96 -4.62
N ASP A 63 -9.43 19.00 -3.88
CA ASP A 63 -8.73 20.29 -3.85
C ASP A 63 -7.38 20.13 -3.16
N MET A 64 -6.30 20.17 -3.94
CA MET A 64 -4.93 20.08 -3.45
C MET A 64 -4.33 21.44 -3.05
N THR A 65 -5.13 22.51 -3.03
CA THR A 65 -4.71 23.82 -2.54
C THR A 65 -4.49 23.76 -1.02
N PRO A 66 -3.26 23.99 -0.52
CA PRO A 66 -2.99 23.90 0.92
C PRO A 66 -3.81 24.92 1.70
N CYS A 67 -4.39 24.46 2.81
CA CYS A 67 -5.10 25.29 3.78
C CYS A 67 -4.73 24.87 5.19
N GLY A 68 -4.64 25.88 6.08
CA GLY A 68 -4.02 25.70 7.38
C GLY A 68 -2.51 25.48 7.28
N ALA A 69 -1.80 25.70 8.38
CA ALA A 69 -0.37 25.42 8.45
C ALA A 69 -0.12 24.00 8.99
N ARG A 70 0.84 23.28 8.41
CA ARG A 70 1.26 21.93 8.83
C ARG A 70 1.48 21.80 10.35
N GLY A 71 2.21 22.76 10.92
CA GLY A 71 2.49 22.77 12.36
C GLY A 71 1.24 23.00 13.21
N VAL A 72 0.30 23.82 12.72
CA VAL A 72 -0.97 24.05 13.41
C VAL A 72 -1.83 22.78 13.36
N ALA A 73 -1.90 22.08 12.23
CA ALA A 73 -2.61 20.80 12.14
C ALA A 73 -2.09 19.80 13.19
N TYR A 74 -0.77 19.70 13.36
CA TYR A 74 -0.15 18.87 14.40
C TYR A 74 -0.49 19.33 15.82
N VAL A 75 -0.45 20.62 16.11
CA VAL A 75 -0.82 21.13 17.44
C VAL A 75 -2.29 20.84 17.74
N MET A 76 -3.17 21.03 16.75
CA MET A 76 -4.61 20.80 16.90
C MET A 76 -4.95 19.31 17.04
N SER A 77 -4.16 18.39 16.48
CA SER A 77 -4.37 16.95 16.68
C SER A 77 -4.09 16.48 18.11
N GLN A 78 -3.32 17.23 18.91
CA GLN A 78 -2.94 16.81 20.26
C GLN A 78 -4.13 16.78 21.23
N ALA A 79 -5.12 17.66 21.05
CA ALA A 79 -6.27 17.75 21.93
C ALA A 79 -7.15 16.48 21.92
N PRO A 80 -7.64 15.99 20.77
CA PRO A 80 -8.42 14.75 20.74
C PRO A 80 -7.60 13.52 21.14
N VAL A 81 -6.30 13.48 20.80
CA VAL A 81 -5.40 12.40 21.24
C VAL A 81 -5.28 12.39 22.77
N ARG A 82 -5.05 13.55 23.38
CA ARG A 82 -4.95 13.70 24.84
C ARG A 82 -6.21 13.19 25.54
N ALA A 83 -7.38 13.43 24.96
CA ALA A 83 -8.67 12.99 25.52
C ALA A 83 -8.84 11.45 25.54
N GLN A 84 -8.11 10.71 24.70
CA GLN A 84 -8.17 9.24 24.66
C GLN A 84 -7.20 8.55 25.64
N LEU A 85 -6.25 9.30 26.24
CA LEU A 85 -5.22 8.72 27.10
C LEU A 85 -5.77 8.35 28.48
N ARG A 86 -5.17 7.33 29.11
CA ARG A 86 -5.51 6.92 30.49
C ARG A 86 -5.18 8.00 31.52
N ALA A 87 -4.08 8.73 31.33
CA ALA A 87 -3.66 9.83 32.19
C ALA A 87 -3.41 11.12 31.36
N PRO A 88 -4.47 11.81 30.90
CA PRO A 88 -4.37 12.95 29.98
C PRO A 88 -3.45 14.08 30.45
N SER A 89 -3.40 14.33 31.77
CA SER A 89 -2.57 15.37 32.38
C SER A 89 -1.07 15.09 32.32
N THR A 90 -0.68 13.83 32.06
CA THR A 90 0.72 13.41 31.94
C THR A 90 1.25 13.45 30.51
N ALA A 91 0.35 13.70 29.54
CA ALA A 91 0.65 13.64 28.11
C ALA A 91 1.69 14.68 27.69
N ARG A 92 2.78 14.21 27.07
CA ARG A 92 3.83 15.05 26.48
C ARG A 92 3.95 14.73 25.00
N PHE A 93 3.81 15.76 24.18
CA PHE A 93 3.94 15.67 22.73
C PHE A 93 5.31 16.23 22.31
N PRO A 94 6.03 15.58 21.39
CA PRO A 94 7.22 16.16 20.76
C PRO A 94 6.93 17.51 20.07
N SER A 95 7.97 18.27 19.74
CA SER A 95 7.83 19.54 19.03
C SER A 95 7.40 19.38 17.56
N SER A 96 7.62 18.20 16.99
CA SER A 96 7.29 17.89 15.60
C SER A 96 6.60 16.53 15.47
N PRO A 97 5.65 16.37 14.52
CA PRO A 97 5.09 15.07 14.20
C PRO A 97 6.15 14.16 13.55
N VAL A 98 5.87 12.86 13.52
CA VAL A 98 6.58 11.91 12.66
C VAL A 98 6.28 12.24 11.19
N ALA A 99 5.00 12.50 10.87
CA ALA A 99 4.57 12.96 9.56
C ALA A 99 3.33 13.85 9.65
N ALA A 100 3.22 14.82 8.73
CA ALA A 100 2.03 15.63 8.56
C ALA A 100 1.83 15.89 7.07
N ASN A 101 0.97 15.08 6.46
CA ASN A 101 0.72 15.05 5.02
C ASN A 101 -0.58 15.77 4.70
N PHE A 102 -0.54 16.72 3.77
CA PHE A 102 -1.77 17.31 3.24
C PHE A 102 -2.43 16.29 2.29
N ILE A 103 -3.69 15.96 2.57
CA ILE A 103 -4.45 14.94 1.81
C ILE A 103 -5.58 15.56 0.98
N GLY A 104 -5.57 16.89 0.84
CA GLY A 104 -6.55 17.66 0.07
C GLY A 104 -7.82 18.00 0.85
N ASN A 105 -8.65 18.86 0.28
CA ASN A 105 -9.90 19.37 0.87
C ASN A 105 -9.70 19.92 2.29
N CYS A 106 -8.63 20.68 2.51
CA CYS A 106 -8.26 21.21 3.83
C CYS A 106 -8.02 20.19 4.93
N ARG A 107 -7.69 18.94 4.55
CA ARG A 107 -7.37 17.88 5.49
C ARG A 107 -5.88 17.54 5.54
N TRP A 108 -5.44 17.21 6.74
CA TRP A 108 -4.10 16.82 7.09
C TRP A 108 -4.13 15.46 7.78
N TYR A 109 -3.36 14.51 7.26
CA TYR A 109 -3.10 13.24 7.93
C TYR A 109 -1.83 13.35 8.77
N ILE A 110 -1.98 13.19 10.08
CA ILE A 110 -0.93 13.32 11.08
C ILE A 110 -0.54 11.93 11.58
N ILE A 111 0.76 11.66 11.62
CA ILE A 111 1.37 10.58 12.39
C ILE A 111 2.23 11.23 13.46
N GLY A 112 1.93 10.95 14.72
CA GLY A 112 2.61 11.55 15.85
C GLY A 112 2.93 10.56 16.95
N GLU A 113 3.67 11.04 17.95
CA GLU A 113 3.99 10.31 19.16
C GLU A 113 3.49 11.10 20.37
N VAL A 114 3.17 10.37 21.44
CA VAL A 114 2.81 10.93 22.74
C VAL A 114 3.41 10.08 23.85
N ASP A 115 4.02 10.72 24.83
CA ASP A 115 4.43 10.07 26.07
C ASP A 115 3.34 10.28 27.11
N ALA A 116 2.83 9.23 27.71
CA ALA A 116 1.83 9.33 28.78
C ALA A 116 1.94 8.17 29.77
N GLN A 117 1.43 8.36 30.98
CA GLN A 117 1.36 7.29 31.96
C GLN A 117 0.26 6.27 31.62
N ASN A 118 0.57 4.99 31.81
CA ASN A 118 -0.42 3.92 31.85
C ASN A 118 -1.05 3.81 33.26
N ALA A 119 -1.91 2.81 33.45
CA ALA A 119 -2.60 2.58 34.73
C ALA A 119 -1.66 2.25 35.91
N PHE A 120 -0.40 1.90 35.64
CA PHE A 120 0.63 1.60 36.64
C PHE A 120 1.58 2.78 36.90
N GLY A 121 1.32 3.95 36.30
CA GLY A 121 2.16 5.15 36.45
C GLY A 121 3.44 5.11 35.61
N ALA A 122 3.66 4.08 34.79
CA ALA A 122 4.82 4.01 33.91
C ALA A 122 4.62 4.93 32.70
N MET A 123 5.63 5.76 32.39
CA MET A 123 5.66 6.58 31.18
C MET A 123 5.95 5.71 29.95
N LEU A 124 5.02 5.68 29.00
CA LEU A 124 5.17 4.96 27.74
C LEU A 124 5.05 5.92 26.56
N ARG A 125 5.90 5.71 25.54
CA ARG A 125 5.76 6.37 24.25
C ARG A 125 4.83 5.58 23.36
N THR A 126 3.88 6.27 22.75
CA THR A 126 2.84 5.67 21.92
C THR A 126 2.68 6.44 20.63
N GLN A 127 2.50 5.73 19.52
CA GLN A 127 2.17 6.33 18.23
C GLN A 127 0.68 6.55 18.09
N TYR A 128 0.31 7.63 17.40
CA TYR A 128 -1.07 7.93 17.07
C TYR A 128 -1.19 8.42 15.63
N THR A 129 -2.40 8.29 15.08
CA THR A 129 -2.80 8.88 13.81
C THR A 129 -3.98 9.83 14.04
N ALA A 130 -4.06 10.89 13.23
CA ALA A 130 -5.18 11.82 13.27
C ALA A 130 -5.42 12.46 11.90
N THR A 131 -6.66 12.40 11.41
CA THR A 131 -7.12 13.22 10.28
C THR A 131 -7.70 14.54 10.79
N MET A 132 -7.04 15.65 10.49
CA MET A 132 -7.42 17.01 10.91
C MET A 132 -7.95 17.82 9.73
N GLU A 133 -9.11 18.46 9.90
CA GLU A 133 -9.75 19.30 8.88
C GLU A 133 -9.79 20.76 9.31
N TYR A 134 -9.41 21.67 8.42
CA TYR A 134 -9.48 23.11 8.64
C TYR A 134 -10.68 23.73 7.91
N HIS A 135 -11.58 24.31 8.67
CA HIS A 135 -12.80 24.98 8.21
C HIS A 135 -12.51 26.45 7.94
N LYS A 136 -12.27 26.81 6.68
CA LYS A 136 -11.91 28.18 6.26
C LYS A 136 -12.96 29.22 6.66
N GLU A 137 -14.23 28.83 6.66
CA GLU A 137 -15.38 29.70 6.90
C GLU A 137 -15.49 30.11 8.37
N THR A 138 -15.03 29.25 9.27
CA THR A 138 -15.15 29.47 10.73
C THR A 138 -13.81 29.65 11.42
N ASP A 139 -12.70 29.48 10.69
CA ASP A 139 -11.34 29.46 11.22
C ASP A 139 -11.17 28.43 12.35
N ARG A 140 -11.71 27.22 12.17
CA ARG A 140 -11.71 26.15 13.17
C ARG A 140 -11.10 24.87 12.64
N TRP A 141 -10.68 24.02 13.56
CA TRP A 141 -10.20 22.68 13.28
C TRP A 141 -11.14 21.62 13.85
N SER A 142 -11.36 20.55 13.11
CA SER A 142 -12.01 19.32 13.57
C SER A 142 -11.11 18.11 13.35
N ALA A 143 -11.38 17.05 14.09
CA ALA A 143 -10.68 15.77 13.96
C ALA A 143 -11.68 14.67 13.58
N HIS A 144 -11.31 13.78 12.65
CA HIS A 144 -12.24 12.81 12.07
C HIS A 144 -11.86 11.35 12.33
N GLU A 145 -10.58 11.02 12.33
CA GLU A 145 -10.11 9.63 12.48
C GLU A 145 -8.90 9.68 13.41
N VAL A 146 -9.16 9.62 14.72
CA VAL A 146 -8.10 9.71 15.74
C VAL A 146 -7.92 8.36 16.40
N GLU A 147 -6.74 7.78 16.23
CA GLU A 147 -6.39 6.47 16.76
C GLU A 147 -5.08 6.56 17.55
N VAL A 148 -5.12 6.10 18.80
CA VAL A 148 -3.92 5.93 19.64
C VAL A 148 -3.61 4.44 19.71
N MET A 149 -2.46 4.04 19.16
CA MET A 149 -2.11 2.62 19.05
C MET A 149 -1.75 2.05 20.42
N PRO A 150 -2.23 0.87 20.83
CA PRO A 150 -1.81 0.27 22.09
C PRO A 150 -0.32 -0.12 22.04
N VAL A 151 0.39 0.12 23.14
CA VAL A 151 1.75 -0.41 23.34
C VAL A 151 1.62 -1.91 23.59
N ARG A 152 2.27 -2.73 22.75
CA ARG A 152 2.32 -4.20 22.88
C ARG A 152 3.37 -4.62 23.90
#